data_AF-A0A1S9MJ89-F1
#
_entry.id   AF-A0A1S9MJ89-F1
#
_cell.length_a   1.000
_cell.length_b   1.000
_cell.length_c   1.000
_cell.angle_alpha   90.00
_cell.angle_beta   90.00
_cell.angle_gamma   90.00
#
_symmetry.space_group_name_H-M   'P 1'
#
loop_
_entity.id
_entity.type
_entity.pdbx_description
1 polymer ?
#
loop_
_entity_poly.entity_id
_entity_poly.type
_entity_poly.pdbx_seq_one_letter_code
_entity_poly.pdbx_strand_id
1 'polypeptide(L)'
;MVGQRKAGRERLWAALAPIVEMAIRSWRVPDSGPWEIRDQSRPFTYSAALCYVAIDRAIQIARRDGLPYPKRRWEATARRIRQAALTQSWDPRRRTFTENLGGSGGLDASLLTLPVRNVIEFDDPRMVSTTKAIAAELDAGNGLLFRYLPEVSPDGLPGSEGAFLLCSFWLVDNLAGQGRVDEAHELYESLCRRANPLGLLPEQIHPDTGEFLGNFPQAFSHVGVLASGLRLLKAERRAANGDPTARNQS
;
A
#
# COMPACT_ATOMS: atom_id res chain seq x y z
N MET A 1 -33.15 19.28 9.71
CA MET A 1 -31.99 18.35 9.76
C MET A 1 -31.54 17.82 8.38
N VAL A 2 -32.44 17.45 7.46
CA VAL A 2 -32.09 16.87 6.14
C VAL A 2 -31.41 17.89 5.21
N GLY A 3 -31.87 19.15 5.19
CA GLY A 3 -31.28 20.22 4.37
C GLY A 3 -29.84 20.59 4.74
N GLN A 4 -29.51 20.61 6.03
CA GLN A 4 -28.14 20.89 6.51
C GLN A 4 -27.15 19.77 6.12
N ARG A 5 -27.59 18.50 6.14
CA ARG A 5 -26.77 17.37 5.68
C ARG A 5 -26.53 17.39 4.17
N LYS A 6 -27.50 17.84 3.37
CA LYS A 6 -27.33 18.01 1.92
C LYS A 6 -26.32 19.13 1.62
N ALA A 7 -26.48 20.30 2.23
CA ALA A 7 -25.57 21.43 2.07
C ALA A 7 -24.13 21.09 2.51
N GLY A 8 -23.96 20.31 3.58
CA GLY A 8 -22.64 19.84 4.01
C GLY A 8 -21.94 18.95 2.99
N ARG A 9 -22.68 18.02 2.35
CA ARG A 9 -22.15 17.13 1.31
C ARG A 9 -21.75 17.89 0.05
N GLU A 10 -22.54 18.86 -0.38
CA GLU A 10 -22.22 19.70 -1.55
C GLU A 10 -20.97 20.55 -1.31
N ARG A 11 -20.80 21.10 -0.09
CA ARG A 11 -19.58 21.83 0.28
C ARG A 11 -18.34 20.95 0.30
N LEU A 12 -18.42 19.76 0.89
CA LEU A 12 -17.31 18.81 0.88
C LEU A 12 -16.98 18.38 -0.56
N TRP A 13 -17.99 18.16 -1.40
CA TRP A 13 -17.80 17.83 -2.80
C TRP A 13 -17.08 18.93 -3.58
N ALA A 14 -17.46 20.19 -3.35
CA ALA A 14 -16.79 21.35 -3.95
C ALA A 14 -15.31 21.45 -3.56
N ALA A 15 -14.92 20.95 -2.39
CA ALA A 15 -13.52 20.85 -1.98
C ALA A 15 -12.80 19.62 -2.57
N LEU A 16 -13.48 18.48 -2.72
CA LEU A 16 -12.89 17.25 -3.23
C LEU A 16 -12.69 17.26 -4.75
N ALA A 17 -13.63 17.81 -5.52
CA ALA A 17 -13.56 17.77 -6.98
C ALA A 17 -12.28 18.42 -7.54
N PRO A 18 -11.79 19.57 -7.06
CA PRO A 18 -10.50 20.13 -7.47
C PRO A 18 -9.30 19.22 -7.17
N ILE A 19 -9.30 18.49 -6.06
CA ILE A 19 -8.24 17.54 -5.70
C ILE A 19 -8.20 16.38 -6.71
N VAL A 20 -9.37 15.89 -7.13
CA VAL A 20 -9.48 14.84 -8.16
C VAL A 20 -8.93 15.35 -9.50
N GLU A 21 -9.26 16.58 -9.89
CA GLU A 21 -8.72 17.20 -11.09
C GLU A 21 -7.20 17.36 -11.04
N MET A 22 -6.64 17.62 -9.86
CA MET A 22 -5.20 17.63 -9.65
C MET A 22 -4.60 16.23 -9.83
N ALA A 23 -5.17 15.19 -9.20
CA ALA A 23 -4.73 13.81 -9.38
C ALA A 23 -4.76 13.36 -10.87
N ILE A 24 -5.78 13.77 -11.63
CA ILE A 24 -5.88 13.52 -13.07
C ILE A 24 -4.70 14.10 -13.86
N ARG A 25 -4.20 15.28 -13.46
CA ARG A 25 -3.09 15.96 -14.13
C ARG A 25 -1.72 15.50 -13.64
N SER A 26 -1.60 15.10 -12.37
CA SER A 26 -0.31 14.93 -11.70
C SER A 26 0.23 13.50 -11.70
N TRP A 27 -0.53 12.48 -12.08
CA TRP A 27 -0.10 11.07 -11.91
C TRP A 27 1.18 10.64 -12.66
N ARG A 28 1.70 11.44 -13.59
CA ARG A 28 2.99 11.24 -14.27
C ARG A 28 4.07 12.25 -13.86
N VAL A 29 3.72 13.22 -13.04
CA VAL A 29 4.66 14.24 -12.59
C VAL A 29 5.64 13.57 -11.63
N PRO A 30 6.95 13.66 -11.89
CA PRO A 30 7.95 13.15 -10.94
C PRO A 30 7.78 13.79 -9.56
N ASP A 31 7.81 12.96 -8.51
CA ASP A 31 7.73 13.39 -7.11
C ASP A 31 8.77 12.65 -6.25
N SER A 32 8.68 12.78 -4.93
CA SER A 32 9.58 12.13 -3.95
C SER A 32 9.01 10.85 -3.34
N GLY A 33 7.94 10.29 -3.91
CA GLY A 33 7.31 9.06 -3.43
C GLY A 33 6.70 9.18 -2.02
N PRO A 34 6.26 8.06 -1.41
CA PRO A 34 5.72 8.05 -0.05
C PRO A 34 6.75 8.33 1.03
N TRP A 35 8.03 8.22 0.70
CA TRP A 35 9.16 8.28 1.64
C TRP A 35 9.88 9.63 1.64
N GLU A 36 9.42 10.59 0.84
CA GLU A 36 10.03 11.92 0.71
C GLU A 36 11.53 11.84 0.41
N ILE A 37 11.91 10.98 -0.55
CA ILE A 37 13.31 10.77 -0.92
C ILE A 37 13.97 12.09 -1.32
N ARG A 38 15.26 12.24 -0.97
CA ARG A 38 16.11 13.41 -1.22
C ARG A 38 17.09 13.17 -2.36
N ASP A 39 16.66 12.36 -3.32
CA ASP A 39 17.35 12.08 -4.57
C ASP A 39 16.47 12.50 -5.77
N GLN A 40 16.86 12.14 -6.99
CA GLN A 40 16.15 12.49 -8.21
C GLN A 40 14.69 12.05 -8.15
N SER A 41 13.79 13.01 -8.35
CA SER A 41 12.35 12.76 -8.42
C SER A 41 11.98 11.86 -9.59
N ARG A 42 10.99 10.99 -9.38
CA ARG A 42 10.58 9.95 -10.33
C ARG A 42 9.06 9.86 -10.38
N PRO A 43 8.44 9.41 -11.48
CA PRO A 43 7.02 9.07 -11.46
C PRO A 43 6.84 7.76 -10.65
N PHE A 44 6.65 7.87 -9.33
CA PHE A 44 6.53 6.71 -8.46
C PHE A 44 5.24 5.90 -8.73
N THR A 45 5.37 4.58 -8.69
CA THR A 45 4.25 3.64 -8.86
C THR A 45 3.19 3.86 -7.79
N TYR A 46 3.63 4.06 -6.54
CA TYR A 46 2.76 4.39 -5.42
C TYR A 46 1.95 5.67 -5.68
N SER A 47 2.62 6.74 -6.11
CA SER A 47 1.99 8.05 -6.38
C SER A 47 0.97 7.96 -7.52
N ALA A 48 1.33 7.30 -8.63
CA ALA A 48 0.42 7.07 -9.75
C ALA A 48 -0.80 6.23 -9.34
N ALA A 49 -0.58 5.19 -8.52
CA ALA A 49 -1.65 4.37 -7.98
C ALA A 49 -2.58 5.17 -7.06
N LEU A 50 -2.06 6.04 -6.19
CA LEU A 50 -2.90 6.91 -5.35
C LEU A 50 -3.67 7.96 -6.15
N CYS A 51 -3.14 8.45 -7.27
CA CYS A 51 -3.91 9.31 -8.17
C CYS A 51 -5.12 8.57 -8.74
N TYR A 52 -4.97 7.30 -9.12
CA TYR A 52 -6.10 6.45 -9.49
C TYR A 52 -7.09 6.27 -8.33
N VAL A 53 -6.60 5.93 -7.13
CA VAL A 53 -7.44 5.72 -5.94
C VAL A 53 -8.26 6.97 -5.62
N ALA A 54 -7.67 8.16 -5.72
CA ALA A 54 -8.39 9.42 -5.50
C ALA A 54 -9.58 9.59 -6.45
N ILE A 55 -9.38 9.31 -7.74
CA ILE A 55 -10.45 9.40 -8.75
C ILE A 55 -11.51 8.32 -8.50
N ASP A 56 -11.10 7.08 -8.26
CA ASP A 56 -12.02 5.95 -8.02
C ASP A 56 -12.89 6.18 -6.77
N ARG A 57 -12.29 6.62 -5.65
CA ARG A 57 -13.05 6.98 -4.43
C ARG A 57 -14.00 8.14 -4.67
N ALA A 58 -13.60 9.16 -5.42
CA ALA A 58 -14.48 10.29 -5.75
C ALA A 58 -15.66 9.88 -6.63
N ILE A 59 -15.46 9.00 -7.61
CA ILE A 59 -16.54 8.41 -8.41
C ILE A 59 -17.53 7.66 -7.51
N GLN A 60 -17.03 6.87 -6.54
CA GLN A 60 -17.87 6.13 -5.61
C GLN A 60 -18.69 7.06 -4.69
N ILE A 61 -18.07 8.10 -4.15
CA ILE A 61 -18.75 9.14 -3.35
C ILE A 61 -19.84 9.81 -4.20
N ALA A 62 -19.52 10.23 -5.42
CA ALA A 62 -20.46 10.91 -6.29
C ALA A 62 -21.67 10.05 -6.65
N ARG A 63 -21.45 8.76 -6.94
CA ARG A 63 -22.53 7.79 -7.20
C ARG A 63 -23.40 7.55 -5.97
N ARG A 64 -22.79 7.33 -4.80
CA ARG A 64 -23.51 7.10 -3.54
C ARG A 64 -24.39 8.29 -3.16
N ASP A 65 -23.86 9.50 -3.31
CA ASP A 65 -24.48 10.72 -2.80
C ASP A 65 -25.27 11.51 -3.87
N GLY A 66 -25.29 11.03 -5.12
CA GLY A 66 -25.97 11.69 -6.24
C GLY A 66 -25.32 13.02 -6.66
N LEU A 67 -24.01 13.17 -6.48
CA LEU A 67 -23.28 14.40 -6.77
C LEU A 67 -22.85 14.46 -8.24
N PRO A 68 -22.87 15.63 -8.88
CA PRO A 68 -22.49 15.77 -10.27
C PRO A 68 -20.97 15.68 -10.44
N TYR A 69 -20.53 14.96 -11.48
CA TYR A 69 -19.14 14.89 -11.90
C TYR A 69 -19.03 14.58 -13.40
N PRO A 70 -17.90 14.88 -14.06
CA PRO A 70 -17.63 14.54 -15.46
C PRO A 70 -17.51 13.01 -15.69
N LYS A 71 -18.64 12.28 -15.60
CA LYS A 71 -18.71 10.81 -15.55
C LYS A 71 -17.81 10.11 -16.56
N ARG A 72 -18.02 10.39 -17.85
CA ARG A 72 -17.26 9.77 -18.95
C ARG A 72 -15.75 10.03 -18.81
N ARG A 73 -15.35 11.26 -18.49
CA ARG A 73 -13.94 11.66 -18.38
C ARG A 73 -13.27 10.98 -17.19
N TRP A 74 -13.89 11.06 -16.00
CA TRP A 74 -13.29 10.54 -14.77
C TRP A 74 -13.17 9.02 -14.80
N GLU A 75 -14.22 8.31 -15.23
CA GLU A 75 -14.20 6.84 -15.32
C GLU A 75 -13.17 6.35 -16.34
N ALA A 76 -13.09 6.99 -17.52
CA ALA A 76 -12.08 6.64 -18.51
C ALA A 76 -10.66 6.94 -18.01
N THR A 77 -10.48 8.07 -17.32
CA THR A 77 -9.17 8.45 -16.78
C THR A 77 -8.72 7.54 -15.65
N ALA A 78 -9.61 7.17 -14.73
CA ALA A 78 -9.31 6.22 -13.66
C ALA A 78 -8.84 4.87 -14.24
N ARG A 79 -9.57 4.32 -15.22
CA ARG A 79 -9.16 3.09 -15.91
C ARG A 79 -7.78 3.22 -16.56
N ARG A 80 -7.54 4.35 -17.25
CA ARG A 80 -6.26 4.62 -17.91
C ARG A 80 -5.09 4.70 -16.92
N ILE A 81 -5.27 5.41 -15.80
CA ILE A 81 -4.22 5.58 -14.79
C ILE A 81 -3.95 4.23 -14.09
N ARG A 82 -4.99 3.49 -13.71
CA ARG A 82 -4.83 2.14 -13.14
C ARG A 82 -4.06 1.23 -14.10
N GLN A 83 -4.47 1.18 -15.36
CA GLN A 83 -3.81 0.36 -16.36
C GLN A 83 -2.35 0.76 -16.52
N ALA A 84 -2.07 2.07 -16.66
CA ALA A 84 -0.72 2.56 -16.80
C ALA A 84 0.15 2.27 -15.57
N ALA A 85 -0.36 2.47 -14.36
CA ALA A 85 0.35 2.14 -13.13
C ALA A 85 0.75 0.66 -13.11
N LEU A 86 -0.15 -0.26 -13.48
CA LEU A 86 0.15 -1.69 -13.49
C LEU A 86 1.03 -2.12 -14.68
N THR A 87 0.86 -1.55 -15.87
CA THR A 87 1.62 -1.98 -17.05
C THR A 87 3.00 -1.35 -17.09
N GLN A 88 3.13 -0.10 -16.64
CA GLN A 88 4.40 0.64 -16.73
C GLN A 88 5.30 0.40 -15.53
N SER A 89 4.80 -0.04 -14.39
CA SER A 89 5.65 -0.45 -13.25
C SER A 89 6.05 -1.92 -13.28
N TRP A 90 5.52 -2.71 -14.20
CA TRP A 90 5.82 -4.14 -14.26
C TRP A 90 7.14 -4.40 -14.97
N ASP A 91 8.09 -5.04 -14.27
CA ASP A 91 9.30 -5.60 -14.85
C ASP A 91 9.05 -7.09 -15.22
N PRO A 92 8.96 -7.44 -16.52
CA PRO A 92 8.72 -8.81 -16.94
C PRO A 92 9.94 -9.74 -16.73
N ARG A 93 11.15 -9.20 -16.63
CA ARG A 93 12.37 -9.98 -16.41
C ARG A 93 12.47 -10.43 -14.96
N ARG A 94 12.25 -9.49 -14.04
CA ARG A 94 12.22 -9.78 -12.59
C ARG A 94 10.90 -10.38 -12.13
N ARG A 95 9.84 -10.21 -12.92
CA ARG A 95 8.46 -10.60 -12.58
C ARG A 95 7.98 -9.90 -11.31
N THR A 96 8.23 -8.60 -11.20
CA THR A 96 7.83 -7.78 -10.07
C THR A 96 7.31 -6.42 -10.54
N PHE A 97 6.47 -5.78 -9.73
CA PHE A 97 6.33 -4.32 -9.85
C PHE A 97 7.59 -3.62 -9.34
N THR A 98 7.88 -2.44 -9.86
CA THR A 98 9.02 -1.59 -9.50
C THR A 98 8.55 -0.31 -8.83
N GLU A 99 9.42 0.31 -8.03
CA GLU A 99 9.14 1.54 -7.28
C GLU A 99 8.62 2.70 -8.14
N ASN A 100 9.05 2.79 -9.41
CA ASN A 100 8.65 3.82 -10.36
C ASN A 100 8.04 3.25 -11.65
N LEU A 101 7.31 4.11 -12.36
CA LEU A 101 6.88 3.83 -13.73
C LEU A 101 8.11 3.77 -14.66
N GLY A 102 8.07 2.89 -15.65
CA GLY A 102 9.16 2.60 -16.59
C GLY A 102 9.67 1.15 -16.50
N GLY A 103 9.35 0.42 -15.42
CA GLY A 103 9.68 -0.99 -15.27
C GLY A 103 11.18 -1.26 -15.11
N SER A 104 11.91 -0.29 -14.56
CA SER A 104 13.38 -0.31 -14.45
C SER A 104 13.91 0.08 -13.07
N GLY A 105 13.04 0.17 -12.06
CA GLY A 105 13.38 0.56 -10.69
C GLY A 105 13.63 -0.62 -9.74
N GLY A 106 14.03 -0.30 -8.51
CA GLY A 106 14.14 -1.26 -7.42
C GLY A 106 12.78 -1.74 -6.91
N LEU A 107 12.82 -2.62 -5.91
CA LEU A 107 11.65 -2.95 -5.10
C LEU A 107 11.47 -1.90 -4.02
N ASP A 108 10.20 -1.61 -3.72
CA ASP A 108 9.80 -0.73 -2.62
C ASP A 108 8.63 -1.39 -1.90
N ALA A 109 8.66 -1.44 -0.57
CA ALA A 109 7.64 -2.09 0.24
C ALA A 109 6.25 -1.43 0.10
N SER A 110 6.17 -0.17 -0.34
CA SER A 110 4.90 0.51 -0.65
C SER A 110 4.12 -0.17 -1.79
N LEU A 111 4.77 -1.00 -2.61
CA LEU A 111 4.09 -1.82 -3.63
C LEU A 111 3.12 -2.84 -3.00
N LEU A 112 3.36 -3.27 -1.76
CA LEU A 112 2.44 -4.12 -1.00
C LEU A 112 1.09 -3.43 -0.74
N THR A 113 1.00 -2.11 -0.89
CA THR A 113 -0.25 -1.36 -0.70
C THR A 113 -1.17 -1.38 -1.92
N LEU A 114 -0.67 -1.78 -3.09
CA LEU A 114 -1.47 -1.84 -4.33
C LEU A 114 -2.77 -2.65 -4.15
N PRO A 115 -2.74 -3.90 -3.64
CA PRO A 115 -3.96 -4.65 -3.41
C PRO A 115 -4.75 -4.17 -2.20
N VAL A 116 -4.09 -3.66 -1.16
CA VAL A 116 -4.74 -3.02 0.00
C VAL A 116 -5.65 -1.85 -0.41
N ARG A 117 -5.31 -1.18 -1.52
CA ARG A 117 -6.05 -0.05 -2.09
C ARG A 117 -6.94 -0.41 -3.28
N ASN A 118 -7.13 -1.70 -3.57
CA ASN A 118 -7.90 -2.23 -4.71
C ASN A 118 -7.38 -1.73 -6.07
N VAL A 119 -6.06 -1.54 -6.19
CA VAL A 119 -5.40 -1.23 -7.47
C VAL A 119 -5.20 -2.51 -8.27
N ILE A 120 -4.96 -3.63 -7.61
CA ILE A 120 -4.82 -4.98 -8.16
C ILE A 120 -5.42 -5.97 -7.16
N GLU A 121 -5.80 -7.17 -7.59
CA GLU A 121 -6.25 -8.20 -6.65
C GLU A 121 -5.04 -8.80 -5.91
N PHE A 122 -5.26 -9.28 -4.69
CA PHE A 122 -4.20 -9.89 -3.88
C PHE A 122 -3.62 -11.15 -4.54
N ASP A 123 -4.46 -11.94 -5.21
CA ASP A 123 -4.14 -13.20 -5.86
C ASP A 123 -3.72 -13.03 -7.33
N ASP A 124 -3.64 -11.79 -7.85
CA ASP A 124 -3.07 -11.56 -9.18
C ASP A 124 -1.64 -12.12 -9.21
N PRO A 125 -1.28 -12.96 -10.20
CA PRO A 125 0.04 -13.59 -10.25
C PRO A 125 1.21 -12.61 -10.20
N ARG A 126 1.02 -11.37 -10.70
CA ARG A 126 2.01 -10.30 -10.62
C ARG A 126 2.20 -9.81 -9.19
N MET A 127 1.11 -9.68 -8.43
CA MET A 127 1.15 -9.24 -7.04
C MET A 127 1.71 -10.33 -6.12
N VAL A 128 1.34 -11.59 -6.34
CA VAL A 128 1.93 -12.74 -5.64
C VAL A 128 3.45 -12.79 -5.87
N SER A 129 3.89 -12.65 -7.13
CA SER A 129 5.31 -12.62 -7.48
C SER A 129 6.04 -11.43 -6.85
N THR A 130 5.43 -10.25 -6.87
CA THR A 130 5.99 -9.03 -6.23
C THR A 130 6.08 -9.19 -4.71
N THR A 131 5.08 -9.78 -4.07
CA THR A 131 5.08 -10.03 -2.61
C THR A 131 6.22 -10.97 -2.22
N LYS A 132 6.42 -12.06 -2.98
CA LYS A 132 7.53 -12.99 -2.76
C LYS A 132 8.88 -12.32 -2.92
N ALA A 133 9.05 -11.50 -3.95
CA ALA A 133 10.29 -10.77 -4.16
C ALA A 133 10.57 -9.75 -3.05
N ILE A 134 9.56 -9.01 -2.59
CA ILE A 134 9.71 -8.09 -1.47
C ILE A 134 10.07 -8.83 -0.18
N ALA A 135 9.40 -9.94 0.12
CA ALA A 135 9.69 -10.74 1.31
C ALA A 135 11.08 -11.39 1.29
N ALA A 136 11.71 -11.52 0.13
CA ALA A 136 13.05 -12.11 -0.01
C ALA A 136 14.15 -11.05 -0.10
N GLU A 137 13.93 -9.98 -0.87
CA GLU A 137 14.95 -8.97 -1.16
C GLU A 137 14.94 -7.81 -0.16
N LEU A 138 13.79 -7.47 0.42
CA LEU A 138 13.68 -6.43 1.45
C LEU A 138 13.65 -7.02 2.87
N ASP A 139 14.04 -8.28 3.04
CA ASP A 139 14.07 -8.96 4.34
C ASP A 139 15.11 -8.32 5.26
N ALA A 140 14.65 -7.83 6.40
CA ALA A 140 15.48 -7.37 7.51
C ALA A 140 15.57 -8.43 8.62
N GLY A 141 15.09 -9.65 8.38
CA GLY A 141 15.11 -10.75 9.32
C GLY A 141 13.93 -10.73 10.30
N ASN A 142 13.60 -11.92 10.83
CA ASN A 142 12.53 -12.11 11.81
C ASN A 142 11.15 -11.54 11.37
N GLY A 143 10.89 -11.54 10.06
CA GLY A 143 9.66 -11.02 9.46
C GLY A 143 9.59 -9.49 9.36
N LEU A 144 10.68 -8.79 9.63
CA LEU A 144 10.77 -7.35 9.44
C LEU A 144 11.19 -7.03 8.00
N LEU A 145 10.68 -5.92 7.45
CA LEU A 145 11.05 -5.45 6.11
C LEU A 145 11.71 -4.06 6.15
N PHE A 146 12.70 -3.87 5.29
CA PHE A 146 13.15 -2.53 4.87
C PHE A 146 12.11 -1.84 3.99
N ARG A 147 12.18 -0.51 3.85
CA ARG A 147 11.33 0.21 2.89
C ARG A 147 11.79 -0.07 1.47
N TYR A 148 13.10 0.00 1.27
CA TYR A 148 13.85 -0.25 0.04
C TYR A 148 15.32 -0.49 0.42
N LEU A 149 16.15 -0.89 -0.54
CA LEU A 149 17.60 -0.98 -0.31
C LEU A 149 18.29 0.25 -0.92
N PRO A 150 18.93 1.12 -0.12
CA PRO A 150 19.60 2.33 -0.63
C PRO A 150 20.65 2.06 -1.72
N GLU A 151 21.27 0.87 -1.73
CA GLU A 151 22.24 0.45 -2.73
C GLU A 151 21.62 0.24 -4.11
N VAL A 152 20.32 -0.05 -4.16
CA VAL A 152 19.54 -0.28 -5.39
C VAL A 152 18.71 0.95 -5.74
N SER A 153 18.12 1.58 -4.72
CA SER A 153 17.24 2.74 -4.83
C SER A 153 17.74 3.85 -3.90
N PRO A 154 18.71 4.67 -4.37
CA PRO A 154 19.26 5.76 -3.57
C PRO A 154 18.18 6.76 -3.14
N ASP A 155 18.23 7.18 -1.88
CA ASP A 155 17.26 8.09 -1.26
C ASP A 155 17.87 9.44 -0.85
N GLY A 156 19.18 9.61 -1.05
CA GLY A 156 19.93 10.82 -0.69
C GLY A 156 20.18 11.01 0.80
N LEU A 157 20.00 9.98 1.63
CA LEU A 157 20.26 10.01 3.07
C LEU A 157 21.54 9.24 3.45
N PRO A 158 22.31 9.70 4.45
CA PRO A 158 23.42 8.93 4.99
C PRO A 158 22.95 7.91 6.03
N GLY A 159 23.68 6.80 6.15
CA GLY A 159 23.49 5.79 7.21
C GLY A 159 22.81 4.51 6.72
N SER A 160 22.51 3.62 7.67
CA SER A 160 21.77 2.38 7.44
C SER A 160 20.31 2.53 7.85
N GLU A 161 19.41 1.89 7.12
CA GLU A 161 17.98 1.91 7.39
C GLU A 161 17.61 0.95 8.54
N GLY A 162 16.64 1.32 9.38
CA GLY A 162 16.00 0.40 10.31
C GLY A 162 14.78 -0.28 9.68
N ALA A 163 14.43 -1.48 10.12
CA ALA A 163 13.30 -2.18 9.52
C ALA A 163 11.97 -1.50 9.88
N PHE A 164 11.14 -1.23 8.87
CA PHE A 164 9.97 -0.38 8.99
C PHE A 164 8.73 -1.20 9.34
N LEU A 165 8.16 -0.96 10.53
CA LEU A 165 7.09 -1.81 11.06
C LEU A 165 5.83 -1.80 10.18
N LEU A 166 5.45 -0.64 9.64
CA LEU A 166 4.28 -0.54 8.76
C LEU A 166 4.44 -1.40 7.50
N CYS A 167 5.64 -1.46 6.92
CA CYS A 167 5.93 -2.29 5.75
C CYS A 167 5.75 -3.78 6.06
N SER A 168 6.20 -4.19 7.24
CA SER A 168 6.04 -5.55 7.75
C SER A 168 4.56 -5.92 7.95
N PHE A 169 3.73 -4.98 8.42
CA PHE A 169 2.27 -5.15 8.47
C PHE A 169 1.62 -5.22 7.07
N TRP A 170 2.13 -4.50 6.08
CA TRP A 170 1.65 -4.68 4.70
C TRP A 170 1.99 -6.06 4.13
N LEU A 171 3.07 -6.71 4.58
CA LEU A 171 3.34 -8.10 4.24
C LEU A 171 2.27 -9.03 4.83
N VAL A 172 1.92 -8.85 6.11
CA VAL A 172 0.77 -9.57 6.74
C VAL A 172 -0.49 -9.41 5.89
N ASP A 173 -0.80 -8.19 5.46
CA ASP A 173 -1.98 -7.91 4.65
C ASP A 173 -1.99 -8.72 3.34
N ASN A 174 -0.83 -8.84 2.69
CA ASN A 174 -0.68 -9.56 1.44
C ASN A 174 -0.73 -11.07 1.63
N LEU A 175 -0.08 -11.60 2.66
CA LEU A 175 -0.14 -13.02 3.01
C LEU A 175 -1.60 -13.43 3.28
N ALA A 176 -2.31 -12.68 4.12
CA ALA A 176 -3.72 -12.94 4.43
C ALA A 176 -4.61 -12.83 3.17
N GLY A 177 -4.38 -11.80 2.35
CA GLY A 177 -5.12 -11.60 1.10
C GLY A 177 -4.86 -12.68 0.04
N GLN A 178 -3.68 -13.32 0.06
CA GLN A 178 -3.27 -14.42 -0.82
C GLN A 178 -3.63 -15.80 -0.26
N GLY A 179 -4.39 -15.86 0.85
CA GLY A 179 -4.82 -17.12 1.47
C GLY A 179 -3.76 -17.81 2.33
N ARG A 180 -2.59 -17.21 2.53
CA ARG A 180 -1.53 -17.69 3.43
C ARG A 180 -1.82 -17.25 4.87
N VAL A 181 -2.97 -17.67 5.39
CA VAL A 181 -3.56 -17.14 6.64
C VAL A 181 -2.70 -17.48 7.85
N ASP A 182 -2.23 -18.71 7.98
CA ASP A 182 -1.41 -19.14 9.13
C ASP A 182 -0.11 -18.35 9.22
N GLU A 183 0.59 -18.20 8.08
CA GLU A 183 1.82 -17.41 8.00
C GLU A 183 1.57 -15.92 8.28
N ALA A 184 0.45 -15.37 7.80
CA ALA A 184 0.05 -14.01 8.11
C ALA A 184 -0.21 -13.83 9.61
N HIS A 185 -0.82 -14.83 10.26
CA HIS A 185 -1.11 -14.82 11.68
C HIS A 185 0.17 -14.86 12.53
N GLU A 186 1.07 -15.79 12.22
CA GLU A 186 2.37 -15.91 12.90
C GLU A 186 3.19 -14.61 12.80
N LEU A 187 3.24 -14.03 11.59
CA LEU A 187 3.92 -12.76 11.36
C LEU A 187 3.25 -11.62 12.13
N TYR A 188 1.91 -11.52 12.08
CA TYR A 188 1.16 -10.49 12.80
C TYR A 188 1.43 -10.52 14.30
N GLU A 189 1.34 -11.70 14.93
CA GLU A 189 1.62 -11.85 16.35
C GLU A 189 3.07 -11.49 16.68
N SER A 190 4.03 -11.95 15.86
CA SER A 190 5.44 -11.61 16.02
C SER A 190 5.68 -10.11 16.03
N LEU A 191 5.05 -9.37 15.11
CA LEU A 191 5.14 -7.91 15.04
C LEU A 191 4.48 -7.23 16.26
N CYS A 192 3.31 -7.70 16.70
CA CYS A 192 2.64 -7.16 17.88
C CYS A 192 3.44 -7.36 19.18
N ARG A 193 4.14 -8.49 19.32
CA ARG A 193 4.99 -8.78 20.50
C ARG A 193 6.18 -7.83 20.64
N ARG A 194 6.51 -7.05 19.61
CA ARG A 194 7.59 -6.04 19.63
C ARG A 194 7.18 -4.74 20.30
N ALA A 195 5.92 -4.57 20.70
CA ALA A 195 5.49 -3.41 21.45
C ALA A 195 6.20 -3.33 22.81
N ASN A 196 6.43 -2.11 23.29
CA ASN A 196 6.94 -1.93 24.64
C ASN A 196 5.89 -2.31 25.71
N PRO A 197 6.21 -2.28 27.02
CA PRO A 197 5.25 -2.61 28.07
C PRO A 197 3.97 -1.76 28.12
N LEU A 198 3.95 -0.61 27.44
CA LEU A 198 2.77 0.25 27.30
C LEU A 198 1.94 -0.08 26.05
N GLY A 199 2.33 -1.10 25.29
CA GLY A 199 1.69 -1.46 24.01
C GLY A 199 2.06 -0.52 22.86
N LEU A 200 3.13 0.28 22.99
CA LEU A 200 3.54 1.26 21.99
C LEU A 200 4.62 0.72 21.06
N LEU A 201 4.45 0.99 19.76
CA LEU A 201 5.37 0.63 18.69
C LEU A 201 6.15 1.85 18.14
N PRO A 202 7.43 1.67 17.75
CA PRO A 202 8.22 2.68 17.06
C PRO A 202 7.88 2.71 15.57
N GLU A 203 8.51 3.62 14.85
CA GLU A 203 8.50 3.61 13.39
C GLU A 203 9.34 2.46 12.82
N GLN A 204 10.56 2.33 13.35
CA GLN A 204 11.54 1.38 12.89
C GLN A 204 12.08 0.55 14.06
N ILE A 205 12.58 -0.64 13.74
CA ILE A 205 13.31 -1.50 14.68
C ILE A 205 14.66 -1.82 14.07
N HIS A 206 15.73 -1.70 14.86
CA HIS A 206 17.04 -2.16 14.45
C HIS A 206 17.00 -3.70 14.26
N PRO A 207 17.31 -4.22 13.07
CA PRO A 207 17.21 -5.65 12.74
C PRO A 207 17.91 -6.58 13.75
N ASP A 208 19.16 -6.24 14.09
CA ASP A 208 20.01 -7.11 14.93
C ASP A 208 19.77 -6.93 16.43
N THR A 209 19.62 -5.70 16.91
CA THR A 209 19.54 -5.40 18.35
C THR A 209 18.11 -5.37 18.88
N GLY A 210 17.11 -5.18 18.01
CA GLY A 210 15.72 -4.96 18.40
C GLY A 210 15.42 -3.57 18.96
N GLU A 211 16.40 -2.65 18.95
CA GLU A 211 16.22 -1.29 19.43
C GLU A 211 15.18 -0.52 18.62
N PHE A 212 14.43 0.35 19.30
CA PHE A 212 13.46 1.22 18.66
C PHE A 212 14.17 2.39 17.99
N LEU A 213 13.86 2.62 16.72
CA LEU A 213 14.43 3.67 15.89
C LEU A 213 13.32 4.58 15.33
N GLY A 214 13.71 5.80 14.95
CA GLY A 214 12.80 6.79 14.38
C GLY A 214 11.77 7.31 15.37
N ASN A 215 10.60 7.68 14.85
CA ASN A 215 9.53 8.26 15.67
C ASN A 215 8.98 7.27 16.70
N PHE A 216 8.73 7.74 17.93
CA PHE A 216 8.15 6.93 18.99
C PHE A 216 7.23 7.75 19.92
N PRO A 217 5.98 7.32 20.18
CA PRO A 217 5.27 6.23 19.49
C PRO A 217 4.92 6.63 18.05
N GLN A 218 4.95 5.68 17.11
CA GLN A 218 4.61 5.97 15.72
C GLN A 218 3.17 5.60 15.39
N ALA A 219 2.35 6.61 15.07
CA ALA A 219 0.93 6.40 14.74
C ALA A 219 0.73 5.42 13.57
N PHE A 220 1.58 5.49 12.55
CA PHE A 220 1.52 4.60 11.39
C PHE A 220 1.70 3.12 11.74
N SER A 221 2.64 2.78 12.63
CA SER A 221 2.83 1.40 13.08
C SER A 221 1.59 0.85 13.78
N HIS A 222 0.90 1.69 14.57
CA HIS A 222 -0.37 1.32 15.21
C HIS A 222 -1.53 1.21 14.23
N VAL A 223 -1.55 2.03 13.16
CA VAL A 223 -2.47 1.83 12.04
C VAL A 223 -2.23 0.48 11.38
N GLY A 224 -0.98 0.03 11.25
CA GLY A 224 -0.62 -1.31 10.80
C GLY A 224 -1.26 -2.41 11.66
N VAL A 225 -1.11 -2.34 12.98
CA VAL A 225 -1.73 -3.29 13.93
C VAL A 225 -3.24 -3.40 13.70
N LEU A 226 -3.94 -2.26 13.62
CA LEU A 226 -5.40 -2.24 13.49
C LEU A 226 -5.87 -2.72 12.11
N ALA A 227 -5.24 -2.22 11.04
CA ALA A 227 -5.63 -2.54 9.68
C ALA A 227 -5.36 -4.01 9.35
N SER A 228 -4.19 -4.52 9.71
CA SER A 228 -3.79 -5.90 9.47
C SER A 228 -4.54 -6.88 10.34
N GLY A 229 -4.78 -6.56 11.62
CA GLY A 229 -5.63 -7.39 12.48
C GLY A 229 -7.05 -7.54 11.93
N LEU A 230 -7.65 -6.46 11.44
CA LEU A 230 -8.98 -6.51 10.80
C LEU A 230 -8.98 -7.34 9.52
N ARG A 231 -7.91 -7.28 8.72
CA ARG A 231 -7.79 -8.05 7.48
C ARG A 231 -7.57 -9.53 7.76
N LEU A 232 -6.69 -9.86 8.70
CA LEU A 232 -6.42 -11.22 9.15
C LEU A 232 -7.71 -11.88 9.66
N LEU A 233 -8.44 -11.20 10.55
CA LEU A 233 -9.74 -11.69 11.06
C LEU A 233 -10.74 -11.99 9.93
N LYS A 234 -10.77 -11.16 8.88
CA LYS A 234 -11.63 -11.41 7.71
C LYS A 234 -11.16 -12.63 6.91
N ALA A 235 -9.85 -12.81 6.77
CA ALA A 235 -9.27 -13.95 6.06
C ALA A 235 -9.51 -15.26 6.81
N GLU A 236 -9.30 -15.29 8.13
CA GLU A 236 -9.59 -16.44 9.00
C GLU A 236 -11.06 -16.86 8.92
N ARG A 237 -11.99 -15.89 8.95
CA ARG A 237 -13.43 -16.17 8.79
C ARG A 237 -13.76 -16.74 7.42
N ARG A 238 -13.11 -16.28 6.35
CA ARG A 238 -13.30 -16.83 5.00
C ARG A 238 -12.77 -18.27 4.93
N ALA A 239 -11.61 -18.54 5.52
CA ALA A 239 -11.03 -19.88 5.57
C ALA A 239 -11.93 -20.84 6.38
N ALA A 240 -12.42 -20.42 7.54
CA ALA A 240 -13.32 -21.21 8.38
C ALA A 240 -14.69 -21.51 7.74
N ASN A 241 -15.22 -20.57 6.95
CA ASN A 241 -16.52 -20.73 6.29
C ASN A 241 -16.45 -21.55 4.98
N GLY A 242 -15.26 -22.01 4.58
CA GLY A 242 -15.09 -22.94 3.46
C GLY A 242 -15.57 -22.41 2.12
N ASP A 243 -15.13 -21.21 1.70
CA ASP A 243 -15.35 -20.77 0.31
C ASP A 243 -14.68 -21.79 -0.66
N PRO A 244 -15.45 -22.51 -1.52
CA PRO A 244 -14.95 -23.62 -2.33
C PRO A 244 -13.92 -23.23 -3.39
N THR A 245 -13.71 -21.93 -3.63
CA THR A 245 -12.84 -21.43 -4.71
C THR A 245 -11.34 -21.64 -4.45
N ALA A 246 -10.92 -21.94 -3.22
CA ALA A 246 -9.50 -22.11 -2.87
C ALA A 246 -8.97 -23.55 -2.95
N ARG A 247 -9.81 -24.56 -3.17
CA ARG A 247 -9.39 -25.98 -3.11
C ARG A 247 -8.88 -26.59 -4.43
N ASN A 248 -8.88 -25.85 -5.54
CA ASN A 248 -8.47 -26.39 -6.85
C ASN A 248 -7.24 -25.70 -7.44
N GLN A 249 -6.09 -25.79 -6.76
CA GLN A 249 -4.76 -25.65 -7.39
C GLN A 249 -3.77 -26.57 -6.66
N SER A 250 -3.94 -27.88 -6.86
CA SER A 250 -2.89 -28.90 -6.68
C SER A 250 -2.37 -29.32 -8.03
#